data_AF-A0A256YWX7-F1
#
_entry.id   AF-A0A256YWX7-F1
#
_cell.length_a   1.000
_cell.length_b   1.000
_cell.length_c   1.000
_cell.angle_alpha   90.00
_cell.angle_beta   90.00
_cell.angle_gamma   90.00
#
_symmetry.space_group_name_H-M   'P 1'
#
loop_
_entity.id
_entity.type
_entity.pdbx_description
1 polymer ?
#
loop_
_entity_poly.entity_id
_entity_poly.type
_entity_poly.pdbx_seq_one_letter_code
_entity_poly.pdbx_strand_id
1 'polypeptide(L)' 'TSGRGPTGMAAAAIYIASIMTNERRTQREVADVAGVTEVTIRNRYKELADKLGIDLEI' A
#
# COMPACT_ATOMS: atom_id res chain seq x y z
N THR A 1 -3.61 -16.30 -8.95
CA THR A 1 -3.74 -14.83 -8.79
C THR A 1 -4.53 -14.52 -7.52
N SER A 2 -3.97 -14.84 -6.34
CA SER A 2 -4.65 -14.64 -5.04
C SER A 2 -4.27 -13.32 -4.35
N GLY A 3 -3.42 -12.49 -4.96
CA GLY A 3 -3.01 -11.18 -4.43
C GLY A 3 -3.93 -10.01 -4.78
N ARG A 4 -5.12 -10.25 -5.37
CA ARG A 4 -6.17 -9.24 -5.66
C ARG A 4 -7.25 -9.18 -4.58
N GLY A 5 -7.01 -9.77 -3.41
CA GLY A 5 -7.96 -9.72 -2.31
C GLY A 5 -8.12 -8.30 -1.73
N PRO A 6 -9.28 -7.99 -1.12
CA PRO A 6 -9.56 -6.68 -0.52
C PRO A 6 -8.51 -6.27 0.52
N THR A 7 -7.91 -7.23 1.23
CA THR A 7 -6.84 -6.98 2.21
C THR A 7 -5.62 -6.29 1.61
N GLY A 8 -5.16 -6.71 0.42
CA GLY A 8 -4.02 -6.09 -0.25
C GLY A 8 -4.31 -4.65 -0.72
N MET A 9 -5.56 -4.38 -1.11
CA MET A 9 -6.02 -3.03 -1.45
C MET A 9 -6.05 -2.13 -0.21
N ALA A 10 -6.62 -2.61 0.89
CA ALA A 10 -6.68 -1.87 2.15
C ALA A 10 -5.26 -1.57 2.69
N ALA A 11 -4.36 -2.57 2.67
CA ALA A 11 -2.97 -2.39 3.08
C ALA A 11 -2.25 -1.32 2.26
N ALA A 12 -2.44 -1.31 0.94
CA ALA A 12 -1.87 -0.28 0.08
C ALA A 12 -2.46 1.11 0.34
N ALA A 13 -3.76 1.22 0.57
CA ALA A 13 -4.40 2.49 0.94
C ALA A 13 -3.85 3.04 2.26
N ILE A 14 -3.64 2.18 3.27
CA ILE A 14 -3.02 2.56 4.55
C ILE A 14 -1.58 3.03 4.34
N TYR A 15 -0.80 2.31 3.53
CA TYR A 15 0.58 2.71 3.21
C TYR A 15 0.63 4.09 2.54
N ILE A 16 -0.24 4.34 1.56
CA ILE A 16 -0.39 5.65 0.90
C ILE A 16 -0.73 6.74 1.92
N ALA A 17 -1.75 6.50 2.76
CA ALA A 17 -2.15 7.44 3.79
C ALA A 17 -1.01 7.77 4.77
N SER A 18 -0.19 6.78 5.12
CA SER A 18 0.98 6.98 5.99
C SER A 18 2.01 7.95 5.39
N ILE A 19 2.19 7.93 4.06
CA ILE A 19 3.07 8.88 3.35
C ILE A 19 2.42 10.27 3.35
N MET A 20 1.15 10.37 2.98
CA MET A 20 0.43 11.65 2.85
C MET A 20 0.24 12.39 4.17
N THR A 21 0.14 11.66 5.28
CA THR A 21 -0.02 12.22 6.63
C THR A 21 1.32 12.50 7.32
N ASN A 22 2.44 12.25 6.64
CA ASN A 22 3.79 12.31 7.20
C ASN A 22 4.03 11.36 8.39
N GLU A 23 3.15 10.37 8.59
CA GLU A 23 3.32 9.28 9.56
C GLU A 23 3.87 8.02 8.87
N ARG A 24 5.03 8.16 8.21
CA ARG A 24 5.56 7.13 7.32
C ARG A 24 5.67 5.77 8.02
N ARG A 25 5.05 4.77 7.41
CA ARG A 25 5.25 3.34 7.72
C ARG A 25 5.95 2.67 6.57
N THR A 26 6.79 1.70 6.88
CA THR A 26 7.42 0.85 5.87
C THR A 26 6.40 -0.10 5.26
N GLN A 27 6.64 -0.54 4.02
CA GLN A 27 5.81 -1.58 3.39
C GLN A 27 5.80 -2.87 4.22
N ARG A 28 6.91 -3.17 4.92
CA ARG A 28 7.03 -4.33 5.80
C ARG A 28 6.10 -4.25 7.01
N GLU A 29 6.12 -3.14 7.74
CA GLU A 29 5.25 -2.97 8.91
C GLU A 29 3.76 -3.14 8.54
N VAL A 30 3.36 -2.57 7.41
CA VAL A 30 1.97 -2.68 6.93
C VAL A 30 1.67 -4.11 6.45
N ALA A 31 2.62 -4.78 5.80
CA ALA A 31 2.48 -6.16 5.32
C ALA A 31 2.31 -7.15 6.48
N ASP A 32 3.13 -7.00 7.51
CA ASP A 32 3.12 -7.86 8.70
C ASP A 32 1.78 -7.77 9.44
N VAL A 33 1.22 -6.56 9.60
CA VAL A 33 -0.08 -6.34 10.25
C VAL A 33 -1.25 -6.82 9.38
N ALA A 34 -1.19 -6.56 8.07
CA ALA A 34 -2.27 -6.92 7.14
C ALA A 34 -2.25 -8.40 6.71
N GLY A 35 -1.22 -9.17 7.09
CA GLY A 35 -1.09 -10.58 6.68
C GLY A 35 -0.89 -10.74 5.18
N VAL A 36 -0.22 -9.78 4.53
CA VAL A 36 0.11 -9.81 3.10
C VAL A 36 1.61 -9.72 2.89
N THR A 37 2.08 -9.87 1.65
CA THR A 37 3.49 -9.69 1.34
C THR A 37 3.81 -8.22 1.00
N GLU A 38 5.04 -7.78 1.26
CA GLU A 38 5.52 -6.46 0.82
C GLU A 38 5.30 -6.24 -0.69
N VAL A 39 5.52 -7.28 -1.50
CA VAL A 39 5.28 -7.24 -2.96
C VAL A 39 3.82 -6.97 -3.28
N THR A 40 2.89 -7.50 -2.49
CA THR A 40 1.45 -7.22 -2.64
C THR A 40 1.17 -5.74 -2.42
N ILE A 41 1.70 -5.16 -1.33
CA ILE A 41 1.57 -3.71 -1.06
C ILE A 41 2.21 -2.91 -2.19
N ARG A 42 3.42 -3.28 -2.62
CA ARG A 42 4.16 -2.59 -3.68
C ARG A 42 3.39 -2.47 -4.98
N ASN A 43 2.81 -3.59 -5.42
CA ASN A 43 2.03 -3.61 -6.65
C ASN A 43 0.73 -2.82 -6.51
N ARG A 44 0.07 -2.90 -5.35
CA ARG A 44 -1.23 -2.26 -5.11
C ARG A 44 -1.14 -0.76 -4.87
N TYR A 45 -0.12 -0.28 -4.15
CA TYR A 45 0.02 1.16 -3.92
C TYR A 45 0.38 1.87 -5.22
N LYS A 46 1.22 1.27 -6.09
CA LYS A 46 1.52 1.83 -7.41
C LYS A 46 0.28 1.89 -8.30
N GLU A 47 -0.50 0.80 -8.33
CA GLU A 47 -1.76 0.75 -9.06
C GLU A 47 -2.76 1.81 -8.56
N LEU A 48 -2.89 1.97 -7.24
CA LEU A 48 -3.76 2.97 -6.63
C LEU A 48 -3.30 4.40 -6.92
N ALA A 49 -2.00 4.68 -6.76
CA ALA A 49 -1.42 5.99 -7.00
C ALA A 49 -1.62 6.43 -8.45
N ASP A 50 -1.37 5.53 -9.41
CA ASP A 50 -1.57 5.78 -10.84
C ASP A 50 -3.05 6.06 -11.17
N LYS A 51 -3.96 5.19 -10.73
CA LYS A 51 -5.41 5.32 -11.01
C LYS A 51 -6.05 6.55 -10.37
N LEU A 52 -5.52 7.01 -9.23
CA LEU A 52 -6.05 8.14 -8.48
C LEU A 52 -5.28 9.44 -8.72
N GLY A 53 -4.21 9.42 -9.53
CA GLY A 53 -3.36 10.60 -9.78
C GLY A 53 -2.68 11.12 -8.52
N ILE A 54 -2.26 10.22 -7.62
CA ILE A 54 -1.56 10.58 -6.37
C ILE A 54 -0.07 10.58 -6.64
N ASP A 55 0.55 11.76 -6.64
CA ASP A 55 2.00 11.89 -6.61
C ASP A 55 2.51 11.67 -5.18
N LEU A 56 3.22 10.56 -4.99
CA LEU A 56 3.87 10.24 -3.73
C LEU A 56 5.34 10.62 -3.83
N GLU A 57 5.78 11.57 -3.01
CA GLU A 57 7.20 11.77 -2.74
C GLU A 57 7.69 10.65 -1.84
N ILE A 58 8.26 9.59 -2.41
CA ILE A 58 8.77 8.43 -1.65
C ILE A 58 10.22 8.67 -1.25
#